data_AF-A0A8J6ZMY2-F1
#
_entry.id   AF-A0A8J6ZMY2-F1
#
_cell.length_a   1.000
_cell.length_b   1.000
_cell.length_c   1.000
_cell.angle_alpha   90.00
_cell.angle_beta   90.00
_cell.angle_gamma   90.00
#
_symmetry.space_group_name_H-M   'P 1'
#
loop_
_entity.id
_entity.type
_entity.pdbx_description
1 polymer ?
#
loop_
_entity_poly.entity_id
_entity_poly.type
_entity_poly.pdbx_seq_one_letter_code
_entity_poly.pdbx_strand_id
1 'polypeptide(L)' 'MKQETFNILSGVYAQLQEIAAQLYLAADQALQNDDFDDASLLQSRADKIYEEAENIEILISELEGE' A
#
# COMPACT_ATOMS: atom_id res chain seq x y z
N MET A 1 -3.84 -14.30 17.45
CA MET A 1 -3.13 -13.03 17.81
C MET A 1 -3.89 -12.23 18.90
N LYS A 2 -3.25 -11.29 19.64
CA LYS A 2 -3.97 -10.38 20.58
C LYS A 2 -4.80 -9.35 19.81
N GLN A 3 -6.01 -9.02 20.29
CA GLN A 3 -6.92 -8.07 19.61
C GLN A 3 -6.28 -6.70 19.35
N GLU A 4 -5.49 -6.18 20.30
CA GLU A 4 -4.81 -4.90 20.14
C GLU A 4 -3.81 -4.91 18.98
N THR A 5 -3.04 -6.01 18.84
CA THR A 5 -2.10 -6.19 17.72
C THR A 5 -2.84 -6.31 16.39
N PHE A 6 -3.93 -7.07 16.34
CA PHE A 6 -4.79 -7.15 15.16
C PHE A 6 -5.27 -5.76 14.73
N ASN A 7 -5.88 -5.01 15.64
CA ASN A 7 -6.44 -3.69 15.34
C ASN A 7 -5.37 -2.72 14.80
N ILE A 8 -4.16 -2.76 15.36
CA ILE A 8 -3.04 -1.94 14.89
C ILE A 8 -2.63 -2.36 13.48
N LEU A 9 -2.44 -3.65 13.23
CA LEU A 9 -2.03 -4.15 11.91
C LEU A 9 -3.09 -3.88 10.84
N SER A 10 -4.37 -4.09 11.13
CA SER A 10 -5.47 -3.75 10.21
C SER A 10 -5.53 -2.25 9.92
N GLY A 11 -5.27 -1.40 10.92
CA GLY A 11 -5.18 0.04 10.74
C GLY A 11 -4.01 0.45 9.85
N VAL A 12 -2.83 -0.15 10.05
CA VAL A 12 -1.65 0.09 9.22
C VAL A 12 -1.87 -0.38 7.79
N TYR A 13 -2.44 -1.57 7.58
CA TYR A 13 -2.83 -2.08 6.28
C TYR A 13 -3.70 -1.07 5.50
N ALA A 14 -4.76 -0.57 6.14
CA ALA A 14 -5.65 0.43 5.53
C ALA A 14 -4.91 1.73 5.16
N GLN A 15 -4.00 2.20 6.02
CA GLN A 15 -3.20 3.39 5.75
C GLN A 15 -2.23 3.20 4.58
N LEU A 16 -1.57 2.04 4.49
CA LEU A 16 -0.66 1.73 3.38
C LEU A 16 -1.42 1.65 2.05
N GLN A 17 -2.60 1.03 2.04
CA GLN A 17 -3.46 0.98 0.85
C GLN A 17 -3.86 2.40 0.39
N GLU A 18 -4.23 3.28 1.31
CA GLU A 18 -4.55 4.67 0.99
C GLU A 18 -3.34 5.43 0.42
N ILE A 19 -2.16 5.26 1.03
CA ILE A 19 -0.92 5.90 0.56
C ILE A 19 -0.53 5.38 -0.83
N ALA A 20 -0.59 4.06 -1.07
CA ALA A 20 -0.33 3.49 -2.38
C ALA A 20 -1.28 4.04 -3.44
N ALA A 21 -2.59 4.12 -3.13
CA ALA A 21 -3.58 4.68 -4.03
C ALA A 21 -3.31 6.16 -4.36
N GLN A 22 -2.89 6.97 -3.38
CA GLN A 22 -2.51 8.36 -3.62
C GLN A 22 -1.31 8.47 -4.57
N LEU A 23 -0.31 7.61 -4.42
CA LEU A 23 0.87 7.59 -5.29
C LEU A 23 0.53 7.11 -6.71
N TYR A 24 -0.33 6.10 -6.87
CA TYR A 24 -0.80 5.68 -8.19
C TYR A 24 -1.59 6.78 -8.90
N LEU A 25 -2.45 7.51 -8.16
CA LEU A 25 -3.18 8.64 -8.72
C LEU A 25 -2.23 9.76 -9.17
N ALA A 26 -1.21 10.08 -8.38
CA ALA A 26 -0.21 11.07 -8.74
C ALA A 26 0.63 10.61 -9.95
N ALA A 27 0.96 9.32 -10.03
CA ALA A 27 1.67 8.75 -11.17
C ALA A 27 0.84 8.88 -12.47
N ASP A 28 -0.46 8.61 -12.42
CA ASP A 28 -1.37 8.78 -13.55
C ASP A 28 -1.47 10.26 -13.98
N GLN A 29 -1.54 11.19 -13.02
CA GLN A 29 -1.51 12.62 -13.30
C GLN A 29 -0.19 13.06 -13.95
N ALA A 30 0.95 12.56 -13.47
CA ALA A 30 2.26 12.83 -14.08
C ALA A 30 2.33 12.29 -15.52
N LEU A 31 1.81 11.08 -15.75
CA LEU A 31 1.72 10.47 -17.07
C LEU A 31 0.85 11.29 -18.04
N GLN A 32 -0.29 11.82 -17.57
CA GLN A 32 -1.15 12.70 -18.36
C GLN A 32 -0.49 14.03 -18.73
N ASN A 33 0.54 14.45 -17.98
CA ASN A 33 1.31 15.67 -18.22
C ASN A 33 2.63 15.41 -18.98
N ASP A 34 2.82 14.22 -19.56
CA ASP A 34 4.05 13.76 -20.21
C ASP A 34 5.30 13.79 -19.30
N ASP A 35 5.12 13.80 -17.97
CA ASP A 35 6.19 13.74 -16.98
C ASP A 35 6.53 12.28 -16.63
N PHE A 36 7.20 11.62 -17.57
CA PHE A 36 7.48 10.18 -17.48
C PHE A 36 8.43 9.81 -16.35
N ASP A 37 9.36 10.71 -15.99
CA ASP A 37 10.32 10.48 -14.92
C ASP A 37 9.60 10.44 -13.56
N ASP A 38 8.74 11.42 -13.28
CA ASP A 38 7.94 11.45 -12.06
C ASP A 38 6.89 10.34 -12.04
N ALA A 39 6.24 10.04 -13.17
CA ALA A 39 5.27 8.95 -13.28
C ALA A 39 5.91 7.61 -12.88
N SER A 40 7.07 7.28 -13.44
CA SER A 40 7.81 6.05 -13.14
C SER A 40 8.28 6.01 -11.68
N LEU A 41 8.77 7.13 -11.15
CA LEU A 41 9.18 7.23 -9.75
C LEU A 41 8.00 6.95 -8.82
N LEU A 42 6.88 7.64 -9.01
CA LEU A 42 5.68 7.54 -8.18
C LEU A 42 5.07 6.14 -8.25
N GLN A 43 4.95 5.55 -9.44
CA GLN A 43 4.49 4.17 -9.62
C GLN A 43 5.38 3.19 -8.87
N SER A 44 6.71 3.29 -9.01
CA SER A 44 7.63 2.38 -8.33
C SER A 44 7.62 2.49 -6.80
N ARG A 45 7.15 3.62 -6.25
CA ARG A 45 6.95 3.80 -4.80
C ARG A 45 5.60 3.24 -4.38
N ALA A 46 4.55 3.47 -5.17
CA ALA A 46 3.23 2.88 -4.96
C ALA A 46 3.31 1.35 -4.89
N ASP A 47 4.01 0.72 -5.84
CA ASP A 47 4.18 -0.74 -5.91
C ASP A 47 4.79 -1.31 -4.61
N LYS A 48 5.82 -0.66 -4.06
CA LYS A 48 6.45 -1.13 -2.81
C LYS A 48 5.53 -0.98 -1.60
N ILE A 49 4.76 0.10 -1.55
CA ILE A 49 3.82 0.32 -0.43
C ILE A 49 2.66 -0.67 -0.51
N TYR A 50 2.18 -0.94 -1.72
CA TYR A 50 1.17 -1.95 -1.97
C TYR A 50 1.68 -3.34 -1.55
N GLU A 51 2.90 -3.71 -1.95
CA GLU A 51 3.52 -5.00 -1.56
C GLU A 51 3.61 -5.15 -0.03
N GLU A 52 4.02 -4.10 0.70
CA GLU A 52 4.04 -4.14 2.17
C GLU A 52 2.64 -4.23 2.78
N ALA A 53 1.63 -3.62 2.15
CA ALA A 53 0.25 -3.77 2.59
C ALA A 53 -0.23 -5.23 2.43
N GLU A 54 0.01 -5.85 1.28
CA GLU A 54 -0.34 -7.25 1.03
C GLU A 54 0.38 -8.19 2.02
N ASN A 55 1.65 -7.92 2.32
CA ASN A 55 2.39 -8.70 3.32
C ASN A 55 1.72 -8.65 4.71
N ILE A 56 1.18 -7.49 5.11
CA ILE A 56 0.43 -7.37 6.37
C ILE A 56 -0.91 -8.10 6.30
N GLU A 57 -1.64 -8.05 5.18
CA GLU A 57 -2.89 -8.78 5.00
C GLU A 57 -2.68 -10.29 5.10
N ILE A 58 -1.65 -10.81 4.43
CA ILE A 58 -1.26 -12.22 4.47
C ILE A 58 -0.94 -12.61 5.92
N LEU A 59 -0.12 -11.83 6.62
CA LEU A 59 0.22 -12.08 8.03
C LEU A 59 -1.03 -12.12 8.93
N ILE A 60 -1.96 -11.17 8.75
CA ILE A 60 -3.22 -11.15 9.49
C ILE A 60 -4.00 -12.43 9.22
N SER A 61 -4.15 -12.80 7.95
CA SER A 61 -4.95 -13.96 7.52
C SER A 61 -4.36 -15.28 8.02
N GLU A 62 -3.03 -15.43 7.98
CA GLU A 62 -2.34 -16.61 8.52
C GLU A 62 -2.53 -16.75 10.04
N LEU A 63 -2.46 -15.64 10.78
CA LEU A 63 -2.60 -15.62 12.25
C LEU A 63 -4.04 -15.70 12.76
N GLU A 64 -5.04 -15.53 11.89
CA GLU A 64 -6.46 -15.76 12.18
C GLU A 64 -6.94 -17.17 11.77
N GLY A 65 -6.28 -17.79 10.79
CA GLY A 65 -6.55 -19.15 10.32
C GLY A 65 -5.95 -20.27 11.19
N GLU A 66 -5.06 -19.93 12.14
CA GLU A 66 -4.50 -20.79 13.19
C GLU A 66 -5.19 -20.62 14.56
#